data_AF-A0A2M8Q849-F1
#
_entry.id   AF-A0A2M8Q849-F1
#
_cell.length_a   1.000
_cell.length_b   1.000
_cell.length_c   1.000
_cell.angle_alpha   90.00
_cell.angle_beta   90.00
_cell.angle_gamma   90.00
#
_symmetry.space_group_name_H-M   'P 1'
#
loop_
_entity.id
_entity.type
_entity.pdbx_description
1 polymer ?
#
loop_
_entity_poly.entity_id
_entity_poly.type
_entity_poly.pdbx_seq_one_letter_code
_entity_poly.pdbx_strand_id
1 'polypeptide(L)'
;LKLTDEDGYGLYVQGAPIFEFSASHFTANDLFQAKHTYELTPRPEVYLNLDAAHRGLGTASCGPDTLPQYRLLERVYRFGWTLRVAQAGGSS
;
A
#
# COMPACT_ATOMS: atom_id res chain seq x y z
N LEU A 1 1.73 4.81 9.88
CA LEU A 1 0.76 5.33 8.90
C LEU A 1 -0.49 5.81 9.62
N LYS A 2 -1.01 7.00 9.31
CA LYS A 2 -2.32 7.48 9.78
C LYS A 2 -3.15 7.86 8.55
N LEU A 3 -4.35 7.29 8.43
CA LEU A 3 -5.30 7.57 7.36
C LEU A 3 -6.60 8.04 8.01
N THR A 4 -7.01 9.28 7.77
CA THR A 4 -8.20 9.87 8.39
C THR A 4 -9.03 10.64 7.38
N ASP A 5 -10.30 10.83 7.70
CA ASP A 5 -11.12 11.88 7.10
C ASP A 5 -10.70 13.27 7.62
N GLU A 6 -11.44 14.29 7.16
CA GLU A 6 -11.24 15.70 7.54
C GLU A 6 -11.52 15.97 9.02
N ASP A 7 -12.44 15.19 9.62
CA ASP A 7 -12.80 15.29 11.03
C ASP A 7 -11.79 14.58 11.94
N GLY A 8 -10.81 13.87 11.37
CA GLY A 8 -9.75 13.18 12.10
C GLY A 8 -10.11 11.78 12.58
N TYR A 9 -11.26 11.24 12.16
CA TYR A 9 -11.62 9.84 12.37
C TYR A 9 -10.94 8.97 11.31
N GLY A 10 -10.47 7.80 11.72
CA GLY A 10 -9.89 6.85 10.77
C GLY A 10 -9.03 5.79 11.43
N LEU A 11 -7.89 5.50 10.81
CA LEU A 11 -7.02 4.39 11.15
C LEU A 11 -5.59 4.87 11.43
N TYR A 12 -4.97 4.29 12.45
CA TYR A 12 -3.54 4.36 12.68
C TYR A 12 -2.95 2.95 12.63
N VAL A 13 -2.00 2.76 11.72
CA VAL A 13 -1.28 1.50 11.52
C VAL A 13 0.18 1.69 11.91
N GLN A 14 0.67 0.79 12.76
CA GLN A 14 2.06 0.72 13.16
C GLN A 14 2.67 -0.61 12.76
N GLY A 15 3.84 -0.56 12.15
CA GLY A 15 4.58 -1.75 11.73
C GLY A 15 5.34 -2.39 12.88
N ALA A 16 5.64 -3.67 12.73
CA ALA A 16 6.49 -4.42 13.63
C ALA A 16 7.52 -5.25 12.82
N PRO A 17 8.64 -4.65 12.35
CA PRO A 17 9.10 -3.29 12.63
C PRO A 17 8.64 -2.23 11.61
N ILE A 18 8.63 -2.55 10.30
CA ILE A 18 8.28 -1.64 9.22
C ILE A 18 7.43 -2.35 8.17
N PHE A 19 6.76 -1.57 7.33
CA PHE A 19 6.00 -2.03 6.18
C PHE A 19 6.02 -0.98 5.07
N GLU A 20 5.72 -1.40 3.85
CA GLU A 20 5.40 -0.51 2.73
C GLU A 20 3.88 -0.39 2.59
N PHE A 21 3.39 0.73 2.05
CA PHE A 21 1.95 0.91 1.90
C PHE A 21 1.58 1.69 0.65
N SER A 22 0.35 1.49 0.20
CA SER A 22 -0.34 2.36 -0.75
C SER A 22 -1.77 2.60 -0.28
N ALA A 23 -2.31 3.79 -0.54
CA ALA A 23 -3.71 4.14 -0.29
C ALA A 23 -4.27 4.81 -1.54
N SER A 24 -5.31 4.25 -2.12
CA SER A 24 -5.82 4.66 -3.44
C SER A 24 -7.32 4.45 -3.56
N HIS A 25 -7.99 5.26 -4.37
CA HIS A 25 -9.37 5.02 -4.82
C HIS A 25 -9.47 4.02 -5.98
N PHE A 26 -8.36 3.37 -6.34
CA PHE A 26 -8.26 2.36 -7.37
C PHE A 26 -7.65 1.08 -6.79
N THR A 27 -8.22 -0.06 -7.16
CA THR A 27 -7.59 -1.36 -6.87
C THR A 27 -6.40 -1.60 -7.80
N ALA A 28 -5.52 -2.53 -7.42
CA ALA A 28 -4.43 -2.97 -8.31
C ALA A 28 -4.95 -3.50 -9.66
N ASN A 29 -6.12 -4.16 -9.67
CA ASN A 29 -6.72 -4.64 -10.91
C ASN A 29 -7.26 -3.49 -11.77
N ASP A 30 -7.86 -2.45 -11.17
CA ASP A 30 -8.32 -1.28 -11.94
C ASP A 30 -7.14 -0.61 -12.67
N LEU A 31 -6.02 -0.43 -11.96
CA LEU A 31 -4.79 0.12 -12.53
C LEU A 31 -4.14 -0.79 -13.58
N PHE A 32 -4.23 -2.12 -13.42
CA PHE A 32 -3.69 -3.08 -14.36
C PHE A 32 -4.46 -3.12 -15.69
N GLN A 33 -5.78 -2.96 -15.64
CA GLN A 33 -6.64 -3.04 -16.83
C GLN A 33 -6.63 -1.75 -17.67
N ALA A 34 -6.47 -0.59 -17.03
CA ALA A 34 -6.44 0.69 -17.72
C ALA A 34 -5.18 0.84 -18.58
N LYS A 35 -5.37 1.19 -19.86
CA LYS A 35 -4.30 1.58 -20.78
C LYS A 35 -4.04 3.07 -20.74
N HIS A 36 -5.05 3.85 -20.37
CA HIS A 36 -4.97 5.31 -20.28
C HIS A 36 -5.63 5.81 -18.99
N THR A 37 -5.11 6.90 -18.43
CA THR A 37 -5.57 7.43 -17.14
C THR A 37 -7.03 7.86 -17.13
N TYR A 38 -7.59 8.29 -18.26
CA TYR A 38 -9.00 8.70 -18.36
C TYR A 38 -9.98 7.53 -18.31
N GLU A 39 -9.51 6.28 -18.43
CA GLU A 39 -10.34 5.07 -18.31
C GLU A 39 -10.62 4.73 -16.84
N LEU A 40 -9.90 5.35 -15.91
CA LEU A 40 -10.02 5.11 -14.47
C LEU A 40 -11.18 5.92 -13.88
N THR A 41 -12.11 5.22 -13.22
CA THR A 41 -13.16 5.84 -12.42
C THR A 41 -12.87 5.59 -10.93
N PRO A 42 -12.61 6.64 -10.11
CA PRO A 42 -12.35 6.48 -8.69
C PRO A 42 -13.51 5.80 -7.98
N ARG A 43 -13.20 4.87 -7.08
CA ARG A 43 -14.19 4.22 -6.21
C ARG A 43 -14.47 5.10 -4.98
N PRO A 44 -15.66 5.00 -4.37
CA PRO A 44 -15.96 5.74 -3.15
C PRO A 44 -15.09 5.30 -1.97
N GLU A 45 -14.62 4.04 -1.93
CA GLU A 45 -13.73 3.54 -0.89
C GLU A 45 -12.25 3.87 -1.16
N VAL A 46 -11.47 3.90 -0.08
CA VAL A 46 -10.00 3.87 -0.14
C VAL A 46 -9.51 2.44 0.09
N TYR A 47 -8.73 1.94 -0.86
CA TYR A 47 -8.02 0.67 -0.75
C TYR A 47 -6.64 0.92 -0.16
N LEU A 48 -6.46 0.50 1.10
CA LEU A 48 -5.19 0.57 1.81
C LEU A 48 -4.50 -0.80 1.77
N ASN A 49 -3.33 -0.86 1.15
CA ASN A 49 -2.48 -2.06 1.14
C ASN A 49 -1.35 -1.88 2.16
N LEU A 50 -1.12 -2.93 2.96
CA LEU A 50 -0.01 -3.02 3.91
C LEU A 50 0.89 -4.17 3.49
N ASP A 51 2.01 -3.85 2.89
CA ASP A 51 2.88 -4.82 2.25
C ASP A 51 4.10 -5.12 3.15
N ALA A 52 4.30 -6.40 3.41
CA ALA A 52 5.50 -6.88 4.12
C ALA A 52 6.77 -6.63 3.29
N ALA A 53 6.64 -6.77 1.98
CA ALA A 53 7.68 -6.49 1.00
C ALA A 53 7.07 -6.50 -0.41
N HIS A 54 7.66 -5.72 -1.33
CA HIS A 54 7.34 -5.74 -2.74
C HIS A 54 8.59 -6.11 -3.57
N ARG A 55 8.40 -6.83 -4.68
CA ARG A 55 9.49 -7.12 -5.61
C ARG A 55 9.95 -5.83 -6.27
N GLY A 56 11.26 -5.62 -6.36
CA GLY A 56 11.82 -4.49 -7.11
C GLY A 56 11.47 -4.56 -8.60
N LEU A 57 11.33 -3.41 -9.25
CA LEU A 57 10.84 -3.30 -10.63
C LEU A 57 11.80 -3.92 -11.68
N GLY A 58 13.11 -3.72 -11.51
CA GLY A 58 14.10 -4.04 -12.55
C GLY A 58 13.95 -3.15 -13.80
N THR A 59 14.52 -3.57 -14.93
CA THR A 59 14.41 -2.86 -16.22
C THR A 59 14.05 -3.78 -17.37
N ALA A 60 13.29 -4.84 -17.08
CA ALA A 60 12.95 -5.92 -18.02
C ALA A 60 12.16 -5.49 -19.28
N SER A 61 11.73 -4.23 -19.38
CA SER A 61 11.20 -3.67 -20.63
C SER A 61 12.27 -3.59 -21.73
N CYS A 62 13.52 -3.28 -21.38
CA CYS A 62 14.68 -3.30 -22.25
C CYS A 62 15.97 -3.29 -21.41
N GLY A 63 16.27 -4.40 -20.75
CA GLY A 63 17.35 -4.49 -19.77
C GLY A 63 17.23 -5.70 -18.86
N PRO A 64 18.10 -5.81 -17.84
CA PRO A 64 18.09 -6.92 -16.91
C PRO A 64 16.82 -6.93 -16.05
N ASP A 65 16.46 -8.14 -15.62
CA ASP A 65 15.45 -8.35 -14.59
C ASP A 65 15.92 -7.80 -13.23
N THR A 66 14.99 -7.72 -12.27
CA THR A 66 15.24 -7.33 -10.88
C THR A 66 16.47 -8.04 -10.31
N LEU A 67 17.39 -7.32 -9.68
CA LEU A 67 18.57 -7.93 -9.04
C LEU A 67 18.17 -8.86 -7.88
N PRO A 68 18.90 -9.97 -7.62
CA PRO A 68 18.51 -10.97 -6.62
C PRO A 68 18.17 -10.42 -5.23
N GLN A 69 18.91 -9.41 -4.75
CA GLN A 69 18.69 -8.78 -3.45
C GLN A 69 17.36 -8.01 -3.33
N TYR A 70 16.71 -7.68 -4.45
CA TYR A 70 15.41 -7.01 -4.50
C TYR A 70 14.26 -7.94 -4.92
N ARG A 71 14.50 -9.26 -4.94
CA ARG A 71 13.48 -10.27 -5.23
C ARG A 71 12.85 -10.80 -3.94
N LEU A 72 11.60 -11.22 -4.05
CA LEU A 72 10.99 -12.11 -3.09
C LEU A 72 11.38 -13.55 -3.47
N LEU A 73 12.05 -14.25 -2.55
CA LEU A 73 12.56 -15.60 -2.75
C LEU A 73 11.67 -16.60 -2.00
N GLU A 74 11.84 -17.89 -2.30
CA GLU A 74 11.16 -18.98 -1.59
C GLU A 74 11.72 -19.12 -0.17
N ARG A 75 11.23 -18.29 0.75
CA ARG A 75 11.60 -18.25 2.17
C ARG A 75 10.42 -17.84 3.03
N VAL A 76 10.56 -18.03 4.34
CA VAL A 76 9.55 -17.58 5.31
C VAL A 76 9.73 -16.09 5.58
N TYR A 77 8.65 -15.34 5.41
CA TYR A 77 8.53 -13.94 5.82
C TYR A 77 7.59 -13.85 7.01
N ARG A 78 7.95 -13.04 8.00
CA ARG A 78 7.08 -12.74 9.15
C ARG A 78 6.65 -11.29 9.04
N PHE A 79 5.34 -11.08 9.05
CA PHE A 79 4.74 -9.77 8.90
C PHE A 79 3.86 -9.47 10.10
N GLY A 80 4.10 -8.34 10.74
CA GLY A 80 3.37 -7.90 11.92
C GLY A 80 3.06 -6.42 11.82
N TRP A 81 1.84 -6.09 12.22
CA TRP A 81 1.36 -4.72 12.36
C TRP A 81 0.28 -4.67 13.43
N THR A 82 0.04 -3.47 13.96
CA THR A 82 -1.08 -3.19 14.84
C THR A 82 -1.92 -2.09 14.24
N LEU A 83 -3.23 -2.19 14.42
CA LEU A 83 -4.20 -1.21 13.96
C LEU A 83 -4.99 -0.68 15.16
N ARG A 84 -5.19 0.63 15.17
CA ARG A 84 -6.09 1.30 16.12
C ARG A 84 -6.94 2.32 15.38
N VAL A 85 -8.15 2.55 15.86
CA VAL A 85 -8.98 3.65 15.39
C VAL A 85 -8.29 4.96 15.80
N ALA A 86 -8.09 5.85 14.84
CA ALA A 86 -7.78 7.24 15.10
C ALA A 86 -9.09 7.96 15.41
N GLN A 87 -9.13 8.68 16.53
CA GLN A 87 -10.23 9.59 16.85
C GLN A 87 -9.73 11.03 16.73
N ALA A 88 -10.64 11.94 16.39
CA ALA A 88 -10.45 13.36 16.58
C ALA A 88 -10.02 13.59 18.04
N GLY A 89 -8.95 14.35 18.27
CA GLY A 89 -8.61 14.75 19.63
C GLY A 89 -9.81 15.50 20.18
N GLY A 90 -10.53 14.90 21.14
CA GLY A 90 -11.50 15.65 21.93
C GLY A 90 -10.74 16.79 22.58
N SER A 91 -11.12 18.01 22.27
CA SER A 91 -10.69 19.18 23.03
C SER A 91 -11.10 18.96 24.48
N SER A 92 -10.13 18.56 25.30
CA SER A 92 -10.20 18.67 26.76
C SER A 92 -10.05 20.12 27.16
#